data_AF-K8E9M5-F1
#
_entry.id   AF-K8E9M5-F1
#
_cell.length_a   1.000
_cell.length_b   1.000
_cell.length_c   1.000
_cell.angle_alpha   90.00
_cell.angle_beta   90.00
_cell.angle_gamma   90.00
#
_symmetry.space_group_name_H-M   'P 1'
#
loop_
_entity.id
_entity.type
_entity.pdbx_description
1 polymer ?
#
loop_
_entity_poly.entity_id
_entity_poly.type
_entity_poly.pdbx_seq_one_letter_code
_entity_poly.pdbx_strand_id
1 'polypeptide(L)'
;MSYHYAQLNEHGICVAVSTLAGEVAADNLVQLETYDEDKLWRKYENGQWSEEKYDPQSTAPLTEFERLKQKQELLEQGIAELSILIAMTGGGTGV
;
A
#
# COMPACT_ATOMS: atom_id res chain seq x y z
N MET A 1 -32.47 7.91 -4.28
CA MET A 1 -31.68 8.05 -3.03
C MET A 1 -30.50 7.12 -3.14
N SER A 2 -29.33 7.58 -2.70
CA SER A 2 -28.11 6.76 -2.65
C SER A 2 -27.86 6.42 -1.19
N TYR A 3 -27.51 5.17 -0.91
CA TYR A 3 -27.22 4.69 0.44
C TYR A 3 -25.72 4.44 0.56
N HIS A 4 -25.09 4.98 1.59
CA HIS A 4 -23.66 4.81 1.83
C HIS A 4 -23.43 3.79 2.93
N TYR A 5 -22.51 2.86 2.71
CA TYR A 5 -22.21 1.80 3.66
C TYR A 5 -20.70 1.64 3.82
N ALA A 6 -20.26 1.53 5.06
CA ALA A 6 -18.93 1.08 5.41
C ALA A 6 -18.95 -0.44 5.61
N GLN A 7 -18.09 -1.15 4.88
CA GLN A 7 -17.93 -2.58 4.98
C GLN A 7 -16.81 -2.90 5.98
N LEU A 8 -17.19 -3.56 7.06
CA LEU A 8 -16.29 -4.01 8.11
C LEU A 8 -15.77 -5.42 7.79
N ASN A 9 -14.52 -5.70 8.19
CA ASN A 9 -13.95 -7.04 8.21
C ASN A 9 -14.27 -7.76 9.55
N GLU A 10 -13.77 -9.00 9.71
CA GLU A 10 -13.94 -9.81 10.93
C GLU A 10 -13.37 -9.16 12.21
N HIS A 11 -12.48 -8.18 12.06
CA HIS A 11 -11.90 -7.42 13.17
C HIS A 11 -12.65 -6.11 13.46
N GLY A 12 -13.76 -5.85 12.76
CA GLY A 12 -14.52 -4.61 12.88
C GLY A 12 -13.84 -3.41 12.21
N ILE A 13 -12.87 -3.62 11.31
CA ILE A 13 -12.16 -2.54 10.60
C ILE A 13 -12.85 -2.29 9.25
N CYS A 14 -13.15 -1.04 8.95
CA CYS A 14 -13.68 -0.64 7.66
C CYS A 14 -12.62 -0.83 6.56
N VAL A 15 -12.92 -1.71 5.61
CA VAL A 15 -12.02 -2.02 4.47
C VAL A 15 -12.53 -1.42 3.16
N ALA A 16 -13.82 -1.06 3.09
CA ALA A 16 -14.40 -0.45 1.90
C ALA A 16 -15.59 0.45 2.26
N VAL A 17 -15.78 1.53 1.49
CA VAL A 17 -17.01 2.34 1.51
C VAL A 17 -17.71 2.18 0.18
N SER A 18 -18.97 1.73 0.20
CA SER A 18 -19.77 1.47 -1.00
C SER A 18 -21.01 2.34 -1.02
N THR A 19 -21.42 2.74 -2.23
CA THR A 19 -22.68 3.44 -2.45
C THR A 19 -23.64 2.52 -3.19
N LEU A 20 -24.78 2.23 -2.57
CA LEU A 20 -25.79 1.30 -3.06
C LEU A 20 -27.06 2.06 -3.48
N ALA A 21 -27.75 1.52 -4.49
CA ALA A 21 -29.00 2.09 -5.00
C ALA A 21 -30.23 1.72 -4.12
N GLY A 22 -30.04 0.86 -3.12
CA GLY A 22 -31.07 0.40 -2.21
C GLY A 22 -30.50 0.09 -0.83
N GLU A 23 -31.40 -0.14 0.12
CA GLU A 23 -31.04 -0.48 1.49
C GLU A 23 -30.53 -1.92 1.57
N VAL A 24 -29.35 -2.10 2.18
CA VAL A 24 -28.78 -3.42 2.45
C VAL A 24 -28.50 -3.52 3.95
N ALA A 25 -29.16 -4.47 4.60
CA ALA A 25 -28.90 -4.82 5.99
C ALA A 25 -27.99 -6.05 6.02
N ALA A 26 -26.73 -5.85 6.39
CA ALA A 26 -25.80 -6.92 6.68
C ALA A 26 -25.03 -6.59 7.96
N ASP A 27 -24.71 -7.61 8.75
CA ASP A 27 -24.02 -7.45 10.05
C ASP A 27 -22.66 -6.74 9.92
N ASN A 28 -22.02 -6.94 8.78
CA ASN A 28 -20.72 -6.36 8.42
C ASN A 28 -20.84 -5.03 7.63
N LEU A 29 -22.03 -4.46 7.49
CA LEU A 29 -22.27 -3.18 6.82
C LEU A 29 -22.82 -2.15 7.80
N VAL A 30 -22.08 -1.06 7.99
CA VAL A 30 -22.52 0.09 8.78
C VAL A 30 -23.02 1.17 7.84
N GLN A 31 -24.30 1.52 7.94
CA GLN A 31 -24.85 2.62 7.16
C GLN A 31 -24.23 3.95 7.59
N LEU A 32 -23.78 4.72 6.62
CA LEU A 32 -23.25 6.06 6.80
C LEU A 32 -24.27 7.09 6.31
N GLU A 33 -24.32 8.24 6.99
CA GLU A 33 -25.16 9.38 6.56
C GLU A 33 -24.63 10.00 5.26
N THR A 34 -23.30 9.99 5.08
CA THR A 34 -22.60 10.53 3.92
C THR A 34 -21.48 9.61 3.48
N TYR A 35 -21.11 9.66 2.20
CA TYR A 35 -19.91 8.99 1.70
C TYR A 35 -18.66 9.61 2.35
N ASP A 36 -18.05 8.88 3.28
CA ASP A 36 -16.96 9.38 4.12
C ASP A 36 -15.80 8.38 4.10
N GLU A 37 -14.84 8.62 3.20
CA GLU A 37 -13.63 7.80 3.05
C GLU A 37 -12.69 7.94 4.25
N ASP A 38 -12.91 8.93 5.12
CA ASP A 38 -12.15 9.06 6.37
C ASP A 38 -12.44 7.90 7.34
N LYS A 39 -13.58 7.20 7.17
CA LYS A 39 -13.90 5.96 7.88
C LYS A 39 -13.11 4.76 7.39
N LEU A 40 -12.50 4.83 6.20
CA LEU A 40 -11.65 3.77 5.70
C LEU A 40 -10.50 3.52 6.68
N TRP A 41 -10.23 2.25 6.96
CA TRP A 41 -9.24 1.79 7.95
C TRP A 41 -9.50 2.21 9.39
N ARG A 42 -10.67 2.75 9.73
CA ARG A 42 -11.07 2.91 11.13
C ARG A 42 -11.78 1.66 11.62
N LYS A 43 -11.55 1.34 12.90
CA LYS A 43 -12.31 0.29 13.59
C LYS A 43 -13.66 0.85 14.05
N TYR A 44 -14.73 0.08 13.91
CA TYR A 44 -16.05 0.38 14.43
C TYR A 44 -16.41 -0.64 15.50
N GLU A 45 -16.63 -0.18 16.74
CA GLU A 45 -16.96 -1.04 17.86
C GLU A 45 -18.03 -0.36 18.73
N ASN A 46 -19.05 -1.10 19.17
CA ASN A 46 -20.13 -0.60 20.02
C ASN A 46 -20.85 0.67 19.50
N GLY A 47 -20.96 0.83 18.17
CA GLY A 47 -21.62 1.99 17.57
C GLY A 47 -20.72 3.20 17.37
N GLN A 48 -19.42 3.10 17.69
CA GLN A 48 -18.48 4.20 17.66
C GLN A 48 -17.23 3.89 16.82
N TRP A 49 -16.76 4.88 16.07
CA TRP A 49 -15.53 4.77 15.28
C TRP A 49 -14.30 5.08 16.13
N SER A 50 -13.25 4.26 16.04
CA SER A 50 -11.95 4.55 16.64
C SER A 50 -11.32 5.80 16.03
N GLU A 51 -10.60 6.55 16.88
CA GLU A 51 -9.74 7.66 16.42
C GLU A 51 -8.52 7.17 15.64
N GLU A 52 -8.03 5.97 15.97
CA GLU A 52 -6.90 5.33 15.30
C GLU A 52 -7.29 4.86 13.89
N LYS A 53 -6.51 5.28 12.89
CA LYS A 53 -6.58 4.74 11.54
C LYS A 53 -5.57 3.60 11.42
N TYR A 54 -6.08 2.40 11.22
CA TYR A 54 -5.33 1.18 10.87
C TYR A 54 -4.94 1.17 9.40
N ASP A 55 -4.74 2.36 8.82
CA ASP A 55 -4.22 2.46 7.46
C ASP A 55 -2.92 1.64 7.45
N PRO A 56 -2.65 0.85 6.42
CA PRO A 56 -1.29 0.41 6.14
C PRO A 56 -0.50 1.65 5.74
N GLN A 57 -0.33 2.59 6.67
CA GLN A 57 0.68 3.63 6.61
C GLN A 57 1.93 2.84 6.33
N SER A 58 2.48 3.05 5.13
CA SER A 58 3.75 2.47 4.76
C SER A 58 4.74 2.96 5.81
N THR A 59 5.00 2.11 6.81
CA THR A 59 5.94 2.40 7.89
C THR A 59 7.37 2.27 7.40
N ALA A 60 7.55 1.91 6.11
CA ALA A 60 8.84 1.95 5.43
C ALA A 60 9.43 3.34 5.68
N PRO A 61 10.46 3.42 6.53
CA PRO A 61 11.14 4.69 6.77
C PRO A 61 11.59 5.21 5.39
N LEU A 62 11.49 6.51 5.16
CA LEU A 62 12.09 7.12 3.95
C LEU A 62 13.55 6.67 3.76
N THR A 63 14.24 6.40 4.87
CA THR A 63 15.61 5.85 4.89
C THR A 63 15.75 4.45 4.31
N GLU A 64 14.71 3.61 4.30
CA GLU A 64 14.74 2.30 3.65
C GLU A 64 14.65 2.44 2.13
N PHE A 65 13.82 3.35 1.63
CA PHE A 65 13.77 3.71 0.21
C PHE A 65 15.10 4.31 -0.27
N GLU A 66 15.71 5.22 0.51
CA GLU A 66 17.02 5.79 0.22
C GLU A 66 18.14 4.72 0.22
N ARG A 67 18.12 3.79 1.18
CA ARG A 67 19.05 2.65 1.20
C ARG A 67 18.91 1.75 -0.01
N LEU A 68 17.67 1.46 -0.43
CA LEU A 68 17.41 0.64 -1.61
C LEU A 68 17.96 1.32 -2.87
N LYS A 69 17.75 2.63 -3.01
CA LYS A 69 18.30 3.42 -4.11
C LYS A 69 19.84 3.40 -4.13
N GLN A 70 20.49 3.60 -2.98
CA GLN A 70 21.95 3.50 -2.87
C GLN A 70 22.49 2.12 -3.24
N LYS A 71 21.83 1.05 -2.77
CA LYS A 71 22.21 -0.33 -3.12
C LYS A 71 22.10 -0.59 -4.61
N GLN A 72 21.07 -0.05 -5.26
CA GLN A 72 20.88 -0.20 -6.70
C GLN A 72 21.99 0.51 -7.48
N GLU A 73 22.31 1.75 -7.13
CA GLU A 73 23.38 2.52 -7.78
C GLU A 73 24.76 1.85 -7.62
N LEU A 74 25.07 1.33 -6.42
CA LEU A 74 26.31 0.58 -6.17
C LEU A 74 26.39 -0.71 -7.00
N LEU A 75 25.27 -1.42 -7.14
CA LEU A 75 25.22 -2.65 -7.93
C LEU A 75 25.41 -2.36 -9.42
N GLU A 76 24.78 -1.30 -9.94
CA GLU A 76 24.95 -0.83 -11.31
C GLU A 76 26.39 -0.41 -11.61
N GLN A 77 27.04 0.30 -10.69
CA GLN A 77 28.45 0.67 -10.80
C GLN A 77 29.36 -0.56 -10.84
N GLY A 78 29.14 -1.55 -9.96
CA GLY A 78 29.91 -2.79 -9.95
C GLY A 78 29.76 -3.60 -11.23
N ILE A 79 28.54 -3.66 -11.79
CA ILE A 79 28.28 -4.31 -13.08
C ILE A 79 28.99 -3.58 -14.22
N ALA A 80 28.98 -2.24 -14.22
CA ALA A 80 29.67 -1.44 -15.24
C ALA A 80 31.19 -1.66 -15.20
N GLU A 81 31.78 -1.68 -14.00
CA GLU A 81 33.22 -1.90 -13.82
C GLU A 81 33.65 -3.30 -14.31
N LEU A 82 32.90 -4.35 -13.93
CA LEU A 82 33.14 -5.71 -14.41
C LEU A 82 32.96 -5.83 -15.93
N SER A 83 31.98 -5.14 -16.50
CA SER A 83 31.75 -5.13 -17.95
C SER A 83 32.93 -4.52 -18.71
N ILE A 84 33.52 -3.45 -18.19
CA ILE A 84 34.71 -2.82 -18.76
C ILE A 84 35.93 -3.77 -18.64
N LEU A 85 36.11 -4.42 -17.49
CA LEU A 85 37.22 -5.37 -17.28
C LEU A 85 37.17 -6.58 -18.23
N ILE A 86 35.96 -7.11 -18.49
CA ILE A 86 35.76 -8.22 -19.43
C ILE A 86 36.04 -7.77 -20.88
N ALA A 87 35.63 -6.56 -21.26
CA ALA A 87 35.92 -6.01 -22.59
C ALA A 87 37.44 -5.79 -22.82
N MET A 88 38.19 -5.45 -21.78
CA MET A 88 39.66 -5.27 -21.86
C MET A 88 40.43 -6.59 -21.88
N THR A 89 39.87 -7.69 -21.34
CA THR A 89 40.53 -9.00 -21.25
C THR A 89 40.12 -9.97 -22.36
N GLY A 90 38.99 -9.75 -23.03
CA GLY A 90 38.53 -10.55 -24.18
C GLY A 90 39.04 -10.11 -25.56
N GLY A 91 39.78 -9.00 -25.65
CA GLY A 91 40.27 -8.42 -26.92
C GLY A 91 41.60 -8.97 -27.44
N GLY A 92 41.92 -10.25 -27.20
CA GLY A 92 43.19 -10.84 -27.61
C GLY A 92 43.12 -12.35 -27.83
N THR A 93 42.59 -12.78 -28.98
CA THR A 93 43.00 -14.00 -29.70
C THR A 93 42.18 -14.07 -30.99
N GLY A 94 42.77 -13.62 -32.10
CA GLY A 94 42.10 -13.63 -33.39
C GLY A 94 42.92 -13.01 -34.51
N VAL A 95 44.19 -13.42 -34.65
CA VAL A 95 44.93 -13.62 -35.92
C VAL A 95 46.16 -14.49 -35.64
#